data_AF-A0A920TAP2-F1
#
_entry.id   AF-A0A920TAP2-F1
#
_cell.length_a   1.000
_cell.length_b   1.000
_cell.length_c   1.000
_cell.angle_alpha   90.00
_cell.angle_beta   90.00
_cell.angle_gamma   90.00
#
_symmetry.space_group_name_H-M   'P 1'
#
loop_
_entity.id
_entity.type
_entity.pdbx_description
1 polymer ?
#
loop_
_entity_poly.entity_id
_entity_poly.type
_entity_poly.pdbx_seq_one_letter_code
_entity_poly.pdbx_strand_id
1 'polypeptide(L)'
;MFLPLVVDLAADRRRRKAEWNPLTVTEDRKIVSPSRAAAYRLRIGELQLVLYRSLAETSVPRSVIGQHTLHESFFGLLRPGDDFSPLVMVE
;
A
#
# COMPACT_ATOMS: atom_id res chain seq x y z
N MET A 1 -4.70 -14.51 1.34
CA MET A 1 -3.29 -14.08 1.27
C MET A 1 -3.17 -13.11 0.11
N PHE A 2 -2.62 -11.91 0.33
CA PHE A 2 -2.41 -10.93 -0.74
C PHE A 2 -0.95 -10.99 -1.20
N LEU A 3 -0.73 -11.27 -2.48
CA LEU A 3 0.59 -11.34 -3.11
C LEU A 3 0.64 -10.35 -4.28
N PRO A 4 0.83 -9.05 -4.02
CA PRO A 4 0.92 -8.04 -5.07
C PRO A 4 2.13 -8.30 -5.99
N LEU A 5 1.90 -8.20 -7.30
CA LEU A 5 2.94 -8.18 -8.33
C LEU A 5 3.05 -6.76 -8.90
N VAL A 6 4.28 -6.24 -8.98
CA VAL A 6 4.57 -4.98 -9.64
C VAL A 6 5.61 -5.22 -10.74
N VAL A 7 5.32 -4.73 -11.94
CA VAL A 7 6.22 -4.80 -13.10
C VAL A 7 6.67 -3.38 -13.43
N ASP A 8 7.96 -3.10 -13.23
CA ASP A 8 8.57 -1.82 -13.61
C ASP A 8 9.26 -1.93 -14.98
N LEU A 9 8.75 -1.19 -15.96
CA LEU A 9 9.26 -1.20 -17.33
C LEU A 9 10.18 0.01 -17.63
N ALA A 10 10.46 0.86 -16.65
CA ALA A 10 11.29 2.04 -16.87
C ALA A 10 12.78 1.68 -16.98
N ALA A 11 13.40 2.12 -18.08
CA ALA A 11 14.78 1.77 -18.41
C ALA A 11 15.81 2.30 -17.39
N ASP A 12 15.57 3.50 -16.85
CA ASP A 12 16.39 4.19 -15.85
C ASP A 12 16.41 3.48 -14.49
N ARG A 13 15.35 2.72 -14.17
CA ARG A 13 15.21 1.98 -12.91
C ARG A 13 15.55 0.50 -12.98
N ARG A 14 15.83 -0.05 -14.18
CA ARG A 14 16.07 -1.49 -14.41
C ARG A 14 17.12 -2.14 -13.49
N ARG A 15 18.14 -1.39 -13.03
CA ARG A 15 19.20 -1.90 -12.12
C ARG A 15 19.07 -1.40 -10.67
N ARG A 16 18.02 -0.65 -10.35
CA ARG A 16 17.81 -0.15 -8.99
C ARG A 16 17.29 -1.29 -8.11
N LYS A 17 17.82 -1.38 -6.89
CA LYS A 17 17.37 -2.37 -5.91
C LYS A 17 15.91 -2.09 -5.56
N ALA A 18 15.07 -3.12 -5.64
CA ALA A 18 13.72 -3.09 -5.13
C ALA A 18 13.71 -3.48 -3.64
N GLU A 19 13.01 -2.70 -2.83
CA GLU A 19 12.75 -3.01 -1.43
C GLU A 19 11.26 -3.13 -1.20
N TRP A 20 10.85 -4.23 -0.57
CA TRP A 20 9.46 -4.56 -0.34
C TRP A 20 9.22 -4.69 1.16
N ASN A 21 8.54 -3.70 1.74
CA ASN A 21 8.32 -3.64 3.18
C ASN A 21 6.83 -3.78 3.49
N PRO A 22 6.43 -4.66 4.41
CA PRO A 22 5.06 -4.68 4.91
C PRO A 22 4.75 -3.40 5.68
N LEU A 23 3.50 -2.96 5.62
CA LEU A 23 2.98 -1.83 6.38
C LEU A 23 1.95 -2.32 7.39
N THR A 24 1.92 -1.67 8.56
CA THR A 24 0.88 -1.92 9.56
C THR A 24 -0.45 -1.38 9.06
N VAL A 25 -1.47 -2.24 9.05
CA VAL A 25 -2.86 -1.85 8.86
C VAL A 25 -3.56 -1.93 10.21
N THR A 26 -4.35 -0.92 10.54
CA THR A 26 -5.15 -0.90 11.77
C THR A 26 -6.63 -0.72 11.47
N GLU A 27 -7.47 -1.24 12.36
CA GLU A 27 -8.93 -1.12 12.35
C GLU A 27 -9.34 -0.98 13.82
N ASP A 28 -10.14 0.04 14.15
CA ASP A 28 -10.60 0.30 15.52
C ASP A 28 -9.50 0.16 16.60
N ARG A 29 -8.39 0.88 16.41
CA ARG A 29 -7.23 0.92 17.32
C ARG A 29 -6.51 -0.43 17.51
N LYS A 30 -6.78 -1.43 16.66
CA LYS A 30 -6.13 -2.74 16.69
C LYS A 30 -5.38 -3.00 15.39
N ILE A 31 -4.24 -3.68 15.49
CA ILE A 31 -3.52 -4.16 14.31
C ILE A 31 -4.34 -5.27 13.64
N VAL A 32 -4.49 -5.18 12.33
CA VAL A 32 -5.22 -6.16 11.51
C VAL A 32 -4.26 -7.24 11.02
N SER A 33 -4.71 -8.49 11.05
CA SER A 33 -3.95 -9.60 10.48
C SER A 33 -3.78 -9.43 8.96
N PRO A 34 -2.61 -9.75 8.38
CA PRO A 34 -2.38 -9.79 6.93
C PRO A 34 -3.36 -10.69 6.15
N SER A 35 -4.05 -11.61 6.83
CA SER A 35 -5.10 -12.44 6.23
C SER A 35 -6.41 -11.68 5.96
N ARG A 36 -6.67 -10.58 6.67
CA ARG A 36 -7.89 -9.74 6.54
C ARG A 36 -7.63 -8.42 5.81
N ALA A 37 -6.44 -7.85 5.98
CA ALA A 37 -6.00 -6.66 5.25
C ALA A 37 -4.48 -6.67 5.18
N ALA A 38 -3.93 -6.30 4.04
CA ALA A 38 -2.48 -6.22 3.87
C ALA A 38 -2.10 -4.96 3.10
N ALA A 39 -0.97 -4.38 3.48
CA ALA A 39 -0.39 -3.26 2.78
C ALA A 39 1.12 -3.41 2.69
N TYR A 40 1.67 -2.82 1.64
CA TYR A 40 3.08 -2.90 1.33
C TYR A 40 3.58 -1.57 0.78
N ARG A 41 4.81 -1.22 1.12
CA ARG A 41 5.57 -0.17 0.47
C ARG A 41 6.64 -0.81 -0.40
N LEU A 42 6.54 -0.57 -1.69
CA LEU A 42 7.58 -0.89 -2.67
C LEU A 42 8.42 0.35 -2.94
N ARG A 43 9.74 0.22 -2.82
CA ARG A 43 10.69 1.26 -3.19
C ARG A 43 11.61 0.78 -4.30
N ILE A 44 11.73 1.56 -5.38
CA ILE A 44 12.65 1.32 -6.50
C ILE A 44 13.35 2.65 -6.84
N GLY A 45 14.57 2.84 -6.34
CA GLY A 45 15.23 4.16 -6.41
C GLY A 45 14.43 5.20 -5.61
N GLU A 46 14.05 6.30 -6.28
CA GLU A 46 13.23 7.39 -5.73
C GLU A 46 11.73 7.10 -5.77
N LEU A 47 11.29 6.10 -6.56
CA LEU A 47 9.90 5.70 -6.61
C LEU A 47 9.53 4.99 -5.31
N GLN A 48 8.52 5.50 -4.61
CA GLN A 48 7.86 4.77 -3.53
C GLN A 48 6.38 4.61 -3.85
N LEU A 49 5.94 3.36 -3.90
CA LEU A 49 4.56 2.96 -4.15
C LEU A 49 4.01 2.31 -2.89
N VAL A 50 2.79 2.69 -2.50
CA VAL A 50 2.02 2.01 -1.47
C VAL A 50 0.90 1.24 -2.16
N LEU A 51 0.78 -0.03 -1.80
CA LEU A 51 -0.32 -0.90 -2.20
C LEU A 51 -1.07 -1.32 -0.94
N TYR A 52 -2.38 -1.11 -0.91
CA TYR A 52 -3.26 -1.57 0.15
C TYR A 52 -4.41 -2.40 -0.44
N ARG A 53 -4.74 -3.50 0.25
CA ARG A 53 -5.88 -4.35 -0.06
C ARG A 53 -6.58 -4.80 1.23
N SER A 54 -7.87 -4.54 1.30
CA SER A 54 -8.83 -5.23 2.16
C SER A 54 -9.13 -6.60 1.57
N LEU A 55 -9.05 -7.66 2.38
CA LEU A 55 -9.37 -9.04 1.98
C LEU A 55 -10.64 -9.57 2.67
N ALA A 56 -11.22 -8.77 3.57
CA ALA A 56 -12.42 -9.09 4.31
C ALA A 56 -13.27 -7.85 4.43
N GLU A 57 -14.57 -8.00 4.20
CA GLU A 57 -15.57 -6.95 4.39
C GLU A 57 -15.42 -6.31 5.77
N THR A 58 -15.62 -5.00 5.82
CA THR A 58 -15.57 -4.22 7.06
C THR A 58 -16.50 -3.03 6.94
N SER A 59 -17.16 -2.70 8.04
CA SER A 59 -17.96 -1.49 8.19
C SER A 59 -17.17 -0.35 8.85
N VAL A 60 -15.94 -0.62 9.29
CA VAL A 60 -15.05 0.35 9.95
C VAL A 60 -13.89 0.68 9.02
N PRO A 61 -13.60 1.97 8.77
CA PRO A 61 -12.48 2.31 7.90
C PRO A 61 -11.16 1.86 8.52
N ARG A 62 -10.28 1.35 7.67
CA ARG A 62 -8.94 0.91 8.07
C ARG A 62 -7.94 2.03 7.86
N SER A 63 -6.92 2.05 8.71
CA SER A 63 -5.85 3.02 8.63
C SER A 63 -4.53 2.38 8.21
N VAL A 64 -3.84 3.05 7.29
CA VAL A 64 -2.51 2.67 6.80
C VAL A 64 -1.81 3.91 6.24
N ILE A 65 -0.56 4.15 6.65
CA ILE A 65 0.27 5.28 6.18
C ILE A 65 -0.45 6.64 6.15
N GLY A 66 -1.15 6.99 7.22
CA GLY A 66 -1.90 8.24 7.33
C GLY A 66 -3.23 8.27 6.57
N GLN A 67 -3.52 7.26 5.74
CA GLN A 67 -4.83 7.10 5.10
C GLN A 67 -5.82 6.46 6.07
N HIS A 68 -7.08 6.86 5.97
CA HIS A 68 -8.22 6.28 6.69
C HIS A 68 -9.34 6.04 5.68
N THR A 69 -9.64 4.77 5.38
CA THR A 69 -10.41 4.44 4.17
C THR A 69 -11.31 3.21 4.33
N LEU A 70 -12.48 3.26 3.66
CA LEU A 70 -13.39 2.11 3.48
C LEU A 70 -13.18 1.39 2.15
N HIS A 71 -12.44 1.98 1.23
CA HIS A 71 -12.16 1.40 -0.09
C HIS A 71 -11.58 -0.01 0.05
N GLU A 72 -12.01 -0.93 -0.81
CA GLU A 72 -11.43 -2.27 -0.87
C GLU A 72 -9.93 -2.21 -1.16
N SER A 73 -9.48 -1.33 -2.05
CA SER A 73 -8.06 -1.21 -2.40
C SER A 73 -7.66 0.21 -2.71
N PHE A 74 -6.37 0.50 -2.51
CA PHE A 74 -5.77 1.67 -3.13
C PHE A 74 -4.31 1.43 -3.51
N PHE A 75 -3.89 2.17 -4.52
CA PHE A 75 -2.52 2.24 -4.99
C PHE A 75 -2.14 3.71 -5.11
N GLY A 76 -0.99 4.09 -4.57
CA GLY A 76 -0.59 5.49 -4.59
C GLY A 76 0.91 5.69 -4.40
N LEU A 77 1.36 6.88 -4.75
CA LEU A 77 2.75 7.29 -4.58
C LEU A 77 2.94 7.84 -3.18
N LEU A 78 4.06 7.49 -2.55
CA LEU A 78 4.54 8.14 -1.34
C LEU A 78 5.69 9.07 -1.72
N ARG A 79 5.47 10.37 -1.57
CA ARG A 79 6.49 11.38 -1.84
C ARG A 79 7.32 11.68 -0.59
N PRO A 80 8.50 12.30 -0.74
CA PRO A 80 9.24 12.84 0.40
C PRO A 80 8.36 13.76 1.24
N GLY A 81 8.51 13.69 2.57
CA GLY A 81 7.65 14.44 3.50
C GLY A 81 6.29 13.78 3.80
N ASP A 82 6.18 12.47 3.57
CA ASP A 82 4.99 11.64 3.86
C ASP A 82 3.72 12.08 3.13
N ASP A 83 3.87 12.76 1.98
CA ASP A 83 2.74 13.11 1.11
C ASP A 83 2.31 11.90 0.29
N PHE A 84 1.16 11.34 0.62
CA PHE A 84 0.54 10.25 -0.12
C PHE A 84 -0.40 10.78 -1.21
N SER A 85 -0.12 10.39 -2.46
CA SER A 85 -0.93 10.76 -3.62
C SER A 85 -1.58 9.50 -4.21
N PRO A 86 -2.90 9.33 -4.09
CA PRO A 86 -3.58 8.17 -4.66
C PRO A 86 -3.51 8.20 -6.19
N LEU A 87 -3.20 7.05 -6.78
CA LEU A 87 -3.27 6.82 -8.22
C LEU A 87 -4.61 6.16 -8.58
N VAL A 88 -5.03 5.18 -7.79
CA VAL A 88 -6.29 4.45 -7.97
C VAL A 88 -6.86 4.11 -6.60
N MET A 89 -8.17 4.30 -6.46
CA MET A 89 -9.00 3.85 -5.34
C MET A 89 -10.07 2.92 -5.89
N VAL A 90 -10.33 1.81 -5.22
CA VAL A 90 -11.35 0.81 -5.61
C VAL A 90 -12.33 0.66 -4.47
N GLU A 91 -13.61 0.87 -4.75
CA GLU A 91 -14.72 0.69 -3.80
C GLU A 91 -14.94 -0.79 -3.47
#